data_AF-A0A382UPV9-F1
#
_entry.id   AF-A0A382UPV9-F1
#
_cell.length_a   1.000
_cell.length_b   1.000
_cell.length_c   1.000
_cell.angle_alpha   90.00
_cell.angle_beta   90.00
_cell.angle_gamma   90.00
#
_symmetry.space_group_name_H-M   'P 1'
#
loop_
_entity.id
_entity.type
_entity.pdbx_description
1 polymer ?
#
loop_
_entity_poly.entity_id
_entity_poly.type
_entity_poly.pdbx_seq_one_letter_code
_entity_poly.pdbx_strand_id
1 'polypeptide(L)'
;VDQTGRLDVLVNNAGGAPPAESSTASPNFNAKVIALNLTSALTFSQAAHRAMADSGGVILNISSVSGTRTNPGGAAYGAAKAGLANLGRTLAHEWGPAIRVVTVTVGMIVTDEATAFYGDGGRREAIGDLLAAGRMGEPEDVADMCLVLASPLARWVTGTEVEVHGGDERPGYIDAIRSD
;
A
#
# COMPACT_ATOMS: atom_id res chain seq x y z
N VAL A 1 22.44 -0.97 -7.89
CA VAL A 1 23.80 -0.99 -7.30
C VAL A 1 24.83 -0.68 -8.36
N ASP A 2 24.86 -1.40 -9.47
CA ASP A 2 25.85 -1.21 -10.55
C ASP A 2 26.00 0.26 -11.02
N GLN A 3 24.91 1.04 -11.04
CA GLN A 3 24.92 2.45 -11.46
C GLN A 3 25.25 3.44 -10.34
N THR A 4 24.84 3.15 -9.09
CA THR A 4 24.87 4.10 -7.96
C THR A 4 25.89 3.74 -6.88
N GLY A 5 26.52 2.56 -6.98
CA GLY A 5 27.43 2.00 -5.98
C GLY A 5 26.77 1.48 -4.69
N ARG A 6 25.53 1.87 -4.40
CA ARG A 6 24.79 1.49 -3.19
C ARG A 6 23.28 1.43 -3.40
N LEU A 7 22.59 0.84 -2.42
CA LEU A 7 21.15 0.86 -2.28
C LEU A 7 20.82 1.30 -0.85
N ASP A 8 20.00 2.33 -0.69
CA ASP A 8 19.61 2.86 0.64
C ASP A 8 18.14 2.63 0.95
N VAL A 9 17.32 2.69 -0.09
CA VAL A 9 15.86 2.62 0.01
C VAL A 9 15.32 1.75 -1.11
N LEU A 10 14.52 0.76 -0.75
CA LEU A 10 13.64 0.03 -1.67
C LEU A 10 12.21 0.47 -1.41
N VAL A 11 11.49 0.86 -2.48
CA VAL A 11 10.04 1.07 -2.42
C VAL A 11 9.35 0.01 -3.27
N ASN A 12 8.71 -0.96 -2.61
CA ASN A 12 7.87 -1.96 -3.26
C ASN A 12 6.50 -1.33 -3.58
N ASN A 13 6.38 -0.71 -4.75
CA ASN A 13 5.16 -0.03 -5.19
C ASN A 13 4.31 -0.83 -6.19
N ALA A 14 4.94 -1.72 -6.98
CA ALA A 14 4.24 -2.46 -8.02
C ALA A 14 3.04 -3.25 -7.43
N GLY A 15 1.87 -3.09 -8.05
CA GLY A 15 0.65 -3.67 -7.52
C GLY A 15 -0.58 -3.27 -8.33
N GLY A 16 -1.72 -3.82 -7.92
CA GLY A 16 -3.01 -3.63 -8.58
C GLY A 16 -3.66 -4.95 -8.99
N ALA A 17 -4.93 -4.88 -9.36
CA ALA A 17 -5.69 -5.96 -9.97
C ALA A 17 -6.93 -5.37 -10.65
N PRO A 18 -7.35 -5.90 -11.82
CA PRO A 18 -8.68 -5.59 -12.33
C PRO A 18 -9.75 -6.22 -11.39
N PRO A 19 -10.96 -5.63 -11.32
CA PRO A 19 -12.03 -6.21 -10.53
C PRO A 19 -12.45 -7.57 -11.10
N ALA A 20 -12.72 -8.53 -10.22
CA ALA A 20 -13.16 -9.87 -10.58
C ALA A 20 -14.22 -10.40 -9.60
N GLU A 21 -15.26 -11.03 -10.15
CA GLU A 21 -16.28 -11.70 -9.35
C GLU A 21 -15.64 -12.90 -8.63
N SER A 22 -15.77 -12.94 -7.31
CA SER A 22 -14.98 -13.84 -6.46
C SER A 22 -15.40 -15.31 -6.56
N SER A 23 -16.65 -15.60 -6.96
CA SER A 23 -17.14 -16.97 -7.15
C SER A 23 -16.64 -17.61 -8.46
N THR A 24 -16.22 -16.81 -9.44
CA THR A 24 -15.83 -17.27 -10.79
C THR A 24 -14.38 -16.94 -11.17
N ALA A 25 -13.68 -16.09 -10.40
CA ALA A 25 -12.28 -15.75 -10.63
C ALA A 25 -11.40 -17.02 -10.69
N SER A 26 -10.69 -17.20 -11.81
CA SER A 26 -9.88 -18.41 -12.02
C SER A 26 -8.73 -18.52 -11.02
N PRO A 27 -8.29 -19.74 -10.66
CA PRO A 27 -7.12 -19.93 -9.80
C PRO A 27 -5.85 -19.24 -10.34
N ASN A 28 -5.65 -19.25 -11.65
CA ASN A 28 -4.51 -18.59 -12.29
C ASN A 28 -4.58 -17.06 -12.16
N PHE A 29 -5.77 -16.46 -12.28
CA PHE A 29 -5.97 -15.04 -12.03
C PHE A 29 -5.59 -14.69 -10.59
N ASN A 30 -6.13 -15.42 -9.62
CA ASN A 30 -5.86 -15.20 -8.20
C ASN A 30 -4.36 -15.33 -7.89
N ALA A 31 -3.69 -16.36 -8.44
CA ALA A 31 -2.26 -16.56 -8.27
C ALA A 31 -1.43 -15.40 -8.83
N LYS A 32 -1.78 -14.85 -10.00
CA LYS A 32 -1.08 -13.70 -10.59
C LYS A 32 -1.26 -12.43 -9.77
N VAL A 33 -2.46 -12.18 -9.26
CA VAL A 33 -2.72 -11.03 -8.38
C VAL A 33 -1.88 -11.11 -7.12
N ILE A 34 -1.83 -12.28 -6.47
CA ILE A 34 -0.99 -12.50 -5.29
C ILE A 34 0.50 -12.35 -5.64
N ALA A 35 0.94 -12.94 -6.75
CA ALA A 35 2.34 -12.85 -7.17
C ALA A 35 2.79 -11.40 -7.39
N LEU A 36 1.96 -10.59 -8.05
CA LEU A 36 2.24 -9.18 -8.32
C LEU A 36 2.27 -8.36 -7.02
N ASN A 37 1.33 -8.58 -6.10
CA ASN A 37 1.12 -7.68 -4.96
C ASN A 37 1.84 -8.10 -3.67
N LEU A 38 2.30 -9.35 -3.57
CA LEU A 38 2.94 -9.90 -2.37
C LEU A 38 4.28 -10.56 -2.69
N THR A 39 4.27 -11.57 -3.56
CA THR A 39 5.48 -12.38 -3.82
C THR A 39 6.60 -11.56 -4.46
N SER A 40 6.26 -10.62 -5.34
CA SER A 40 7.21 -9.68 -5.94
C SER A 40 7.93 -8.86 -4.87
N ALA A 41 7.20 -8.28 -3.90
CA ALA A 41 7.75 -7.47 -2.83
C ALA A 41 8.71 -8.28 -1.94
N LEU A 42 8.37 -9.53 -1.61
CA LEU A 42 9.30 -10.44 -0.92
C LEU A 42 10.58 -10.65 -1.75
N THR A 43 10.43 -10.92 -3.04
CA THR A 43 11.54 -11.21 -3.95
C THR A 43 12.51 -10.02 -4.06
N PHE A 44 11.98 -8.82 -4.26
CA PHE A 44 12.78 -7.59 -4.30
C PHE A 44 13.39 -7.25 -2.94
N SER A 45 12.66 -7.48 -1.85
CA SER A 45 13.17 -7.27 -0.49
C SER A 45 14.36 -8.18 -0.17
N GLN A 46 14.32 -9.45 -0.57
CA GLN A 46 15.45 -10.37 -0.43
C GLN A 46 16.67 -9.93 -1.27
N ALA A 47 16.43 -9.41 -2.47
CA ALA A 47 17.51 -8.85 -3.30
C ALA A 47 18.11 -7.59 -2.69
N ALA A 48 17.27 -6.69 -2.17
CA ALA A 48 17.71 -5.48 -1.50
C ALA A 48 18.45 -5.79 -0.19
N HIS A 49 17.99 -6.77 0.59
CA HIS A 49 18.68 -7.23 1.80
C HIS A 49 20.13 -7.60 1.49
N ARG A 50 20.40 -8.36 0.43
CA ARG A 50 21.78 -8.72 0.04
C ARG A 50 22.65 -7.50 -0.24
N ALA A 51 22.08 -6.40 -0.73
CA ALA A 51 22.79 -5.16 -1.02
C ALA A 51 22.91 -4.22 0.20
N MET A 52 22.02 -4.37 1.19
CA MET A 52 21.89 -3.46 2.34
C MET A 52 22.34 -4.07 3.67
N ALA A 53 22.64 -5.38 3.74
CA ALA A 53 22.90 -6.08 4.99
C ALA A 53 23.99 -5.43 5.84
N ASP A 54 25.06 -4.94 5.21
CA ASP A 54 26.19 -4.30 5.90
C ASP A 54 26.03 -2.77 6.05
N SER A 55 25.37 -2.10 5.09
CA SER A 55 25.21 -0.64 5.08
C SER A 55 23.98 -0.14 5.82
N GLY A 56 23.06 -1.06 6.13
CA GLY A 56 21.69 -0.75 6.52
C GLY A 56 20.87 -0.13 5.40
N GLY A 57 19.60 0.13 5.70
CA GLY A 57 18.68 0.75 4.74
C GLY A 57 17.22 0.74 5.18
N VAL A 58 16.34 1.07 4.25
CA VAL A 58 14.89 1.14 4.47
C VAL A 58 14.15 0.43 3.36
N ILE A 59 13.18 -0.41 3.73
CA ILE A 59 12.24 -1.00 2.79
C ILE A 59 10.85 -0.45 3.10
N LEU A 60 10.23 0.16 2.10
CA LEU A 60 8.88 0.68 2.14
C LEU A 60 7.98 -0.20 1.28
N ASN A 61 6.95 -0.78 1.87
CA ASN A 61 5.95 -1.56 1.14
C ASN A 61 4.69 -0.74 0.94
N ILE A 62 4.31 -0.45 -0.30
CA ILE A 62 3.05 0.26 -0.57
C ILE A 62 1.90 -0.74 -0.54
N SER A 63 1.11 -0.65 0.53
CA SER A 63 -0.11 -1.42 0.74
C SER A 63 -1.35 -0.59 0.38
N SER A 64 -2.53 -1.09 0.73
CA SER A 64 -3.81 -0.45 0.46
C SER A 64 -4.76 -0.69 1.62
N VAL A 65 -5.67 0.25 1.85
CA VAL A 65 -6.83 0.06 2.74
C VAL A 65 -7.61 -1.22 2.42
N SER A 66 -7.58 -1.72 1.18
CA SER A 66 -8.18 -3.03 0.81
C SER A 66 -7.56 -4.23 1.56
N GLY A 67 -6.40 -4.07 2.20
CA GLY A 67 -5.80 -5.10 3.05
C GLY A 67 -6.35 -5.12 4.48
N THR A 68 -7.00 -4.05 4.92
CA THR A 68 -7.54 -3.90 6.28
C THR A 68 -9.07 -3.85 6.31
N ARG A 69 -9.72 -3.52 5.18
CA ARG A 69 -11.18 -3.49 5.03
C ARG A 69 -11.68 -4.48 3.98
N THR A 70 -13.00 -4.67 3.92
CA THR A 70 -13.62 -5.49 2.88
C THR A 70 -13.41 -4.86 1.50
N ASN A 71 -13.10 -5.68 0.50
CA ASN A 71 -12.85 -5.23 -0.87
C ASN A 71 -13.64 -6.09 -1.88
N PRO A 72 -14.96 -5.89 -2.01
CA PRO A 72 -15.78 -6.61 -2.98
C PRO A 72 -15.21 -6.47 -4.39
N GLY A 73 -15.11 -7.58 -5.12
CA GLY A 73 -14.50 -7.62 -6.46
C GLY A 73 -12.96 -7.66 -6.47
N GLY A 74 -12.31 -7.59 -5.30
CA GLY A 74 -10.86 -7.59 -5.19
C GLY A 74 -10.32 -8.49 -4.09
N ALA A 75 -10.92 -9.67 -3.89
CA ALA A 75 -10.59 -10.60 -2.81
C ALA A 75 -9.09 -11.00 -2.80
N ALA A 76 -8.55 -11.43 -3.94
CA ALA A 76 -7.13 -11.80 -4.05
C ALA A 76 -6.19 -10.60 -3.82
N TYR A 77 -6.58 -9.40 -4.25
CA TYR A 77 -5.82 -8.17 -4.05
C TYR A 77 -5.78 -7.79 -2.57
N GLY A 78 -6.95 -7.76 -1.90
CA GLY A 78 -7.04 -7.48 -0.47
C GLY A 78 -6.25 -8.49 0.37
N ALA A 79 -6.39 -9.79 0.08
CA ALA A 79 -5.61 -10.83 0.73
C ALA A 79 -4.09 -10.65 0.54
N ALA A 80 -3.65 -10.30 -0.68
CA ALA A 80 -2.24 -10.04 -0.95
C ALA A 80 -1.71 -8.81 -0.18
N LYS A 81 -2.48 -7.73 -0.10
CA LYS A 81 -2.10 -6.51 0.64
C LYS A 81 -2.11 -6.72 2.16
N ALA A 82 -3.04 -7.52 2.70
CA ALA A 82 -3.00 -7.98 4.08
C ALA A 82 -1.75 -8.83 4.37
N GLY A 83 -1.41 -9.74 3.45
CA GLY A 83 -0.18 -10.52 3.50
C GLY A 83 1.08 -9.66 3.44
N LEU A 84 1.07 -8.58 2.64
CA LEU A 84 2.19 -7.65 2.50
C LEU A 84 2.45 -6.88 3.80
N ALA A 85 1.39 -6.48 4.49
CA ALA A 85 1.47 -5.89 5.82
C ALA A 85 2.11 -6.85 6.85
N ASN A 86 1.65 -8.10 6.88
CA ASN A 86 2.25 -9.11 7.76
C ASN A 86 3.71 -9.38 7.39
N LEU A 87 4.02 -9.51 6.10
CA LEU A 87 5.38 -9.67 5.60
C LEU A 87 6.28 -8.54 6.09
N GLY A 88 5.85 -7.28 5.97
CA GLY A 88 6.62 -6.12 6.46
C GLY A 88 6.99 -6.22 7.94
N ARG A 89 6.05 -6.65 8.79
CA ARG A 89 6.31 -6.88 10.23
C ARG A 89 7.34 -7.98 10.46
N THR A 90 7.18 -9.11 9.76
CA THR A 90 8.11 -10.24 9.86
C THR A 90 9.53 -9.84 9.47
N LEU A 91 9.68 -9.19 8.32
CA LEU A 91 10.99 -8.77 7.81
C LEU A 91 11.66 -7.71 8.69
N ALA A 92 10.88 -6.82 9.33
CA ALA A 92 11.42 -5.86 10.29
C ALA A 92 12.08 -6.55 11.50
N HIS A 93 11.49 -7.64 11.98
CA HIS A 93 12.05 -8.43 13.09
C HIS A 93 13.25 -9.25 12.66
N GLU A 94 13.25 -9.77 11.43
CA GLU A 94 14.36 -10.58 10.91
C GLU A 94 15.60 -9.76 10.57
N TRP A 95 15.43 -8.53 10.07
CA TRP A 95 16.52 -7.74 9.48
C TRP A 95 16.90 -6.49 10.28
N GLY A 96 16.16 -6.18 11.35
CA GLY A 96 16.55 -5.16 12.30
C GLY A 96 17.81 -5.55 13.09
N PRO A 97 18.62 -4.57 13.56
CA PRO A 97 18.45 -3.13 13.37
C PRO A 97 19.01 -2.59 12.04
N ALA A 98 19.65 -3.43 11.22
CA ALA A 98 20.32 -2.98 10.00
C ALA A 98 19.32 -2.38 9.00
N ILE A 99 18.20 -3.06 8.77
CA ILE A 99 17.19 -2.62 7.80
C ILE A 99 15.87 -2.36 8.53
N ARG A 100 15.32 -1.16 8.32
CA ARG A 100 13.94 -0.86 8.73
C ARG A 100 12.98 -1.29 7.65
N VAL A 101 11.86 -1.89 8.04
CA VAL A 101 10.79 -2.24 7.10
C VAL A 101 9.51 -1.57 7.59
N VAL A 102 8.89 -0.77 6.73
CA VAL A 102 7.65 -0.06 7.04
C VAL A 102 6.65 -0.30 5.91
N THR A 103 5.41 -0.56 6.25
CA THR A 103 4.33 -0.67 5.28
C THR A 103 3.53 0.63 5.28
N VAL A 104 3.23 1.17 4.10
CA VAL A 104 2.43 2.39 3.92
C VAL A 104 1.06 1.97 3.38
N THR A 105 0.01 2.13 4.18
CA THR A 105 -1.36 1.73 3.81
C THR A 105 -2.08 2.92 3.20
N VAL A 106 -2.28 2.85 1.88
CA VAL A 106 -2.76 3.99 1.07
C VAL A 106 -4.26 3.91 0.80
N GLY A 107 -4.91 5.07 0.81
CA GLY A 107 -6.33 5.23 0.49
C GLY A 107 -6.61 5.47 -0.99
N MET A 108 -7.69 6.18 -1.30
CA MET A 108 -8.07 6.53 -2.66
C MET A 108 -7.18 7.67 -3.18
N ILE A 109 -6.31 7.36 -4.14
CA ILE A 109 -5.41 8.32 -4.78
C ILE A 109 -5.81 8.57 -6.23
N VAL A 110 -5.72 9.82 -6.67
CA VAL A 110 -5.92 10.24 -8.06
C VAL A 110 -4.67 9.91 -8.88
N THR A 111 -4.58 8.68 -9.38
CA THR A 111 -3.55 8.26 -10.35
C THR A 111 -4.05 8.43 -11.79
N ASP A 112 -3.18 8.20 -12.79
CA ASP A 112 -3.58 8.19 -14.20
C ASP A 112 -4.73 7.19 -14.49
N GLU A 113 -4.80 6.11 -13.71
CA GLU A 113 -5.84 5.07 -13.80
C GLU A 113 -7.11 5.42 -13.01
N ALA A 114 -7.08 6.49 -12.19
CA ALA A 114 -8.20 6.87 -11.33
C ALA A 114 -9.48 7.16 -12.11
N THR A 115 -9.38 7.65 -13.35
CA THR A 115 -10.58 7.90 -14.19
C THR A 115 -11.31 6.60 -14.49
N ALA A 116 -10.57 5.53 -14.80
CA ALA A 116 -11.16 4.24 -15.12
C ALA A 116 -11.82 3.59 -13.90
N PHE A 117 -11.28 3.84 -12.70
CA PHE A 117 -11.72 3.19 -11.48
C PHE A 117 -12.77 4.00 -10.69
N TYR A 118 -12.52 5.29 -10.48
CA TYR A 118 -13.35 6.19 -9.67
C TYR A 118 -14.31 7.05 -10.51
N GLY A 119 -14.11 7.10 -11.84
CA GLY A 119 -14.84 8.00 -12.73
C GLY A 119 -14.25 9.39 -12.79
N ASP A 120 -15.06 10.35 -13.27
CA ASP A 120 -14.71 11.74 -13.50
C ASP A 120 -15.29 12.67 -12.43
N GLY A 121 -14.99 13.98 -12.57
CA GLY A 121 -15.26 15.10 -11.65
C GLY A 121 -16.25 14.82 -10.52
N GLY A 122 -17.55 14.74 -10.84
CA GLY A 122 -18.60 14.62 -9.82
C GLY A 122 -18.55 13.33 -9.00
N ARG A 123 -18.05 12.21 -9.55
CA ARG A 123 -17.86 10.99 -8.75
C ARG A 123 -16.65 11.10 -7.82
N ARG A 124 -15.58 11.73 -8.27
CA ARG A 124 -14.37 11.91 -7.45
C ARG A 124 -14.63 12.85 -6.27
N GLU A 125 -15.36 13.93 -6.51
CA GLU A 125 -15.82 14.83 -5.44
C GLU A 125 -16.69 14.08 -4.45
N ALA A 126 -17.69 13.32 -4.92
CA ALA A 126 -18.55 12.52 -4.05
C ALA A 126 -17.77 11.47 -3.23
N ILE A 127 -16.73 10.86 -3.79
CA ILE A 127 -15.84 9.95 -3.04
C ILE A 127 -15.01 10.72 -2.02
N GLY A 128 -14.47 11.88 -2.40
CA GLY A 128 -13.71 12.75 -1.52
C GLY A 128 -14.51 13.21 -0.30
N ASP A 129 -15.80 13.52 -0.48
CA ASP A 129 -16.73 13.92 0.59
C ASP A 129 -16.98 12.81 1.62
N LEU A 130 -16.72 11.54 1.26
CA LEU A 130 -16.78 10.42 2.21
C LEU A 130 -15.54 10.35 3.10
N LEU A 131 -14.43 10.95 2.68
CA LEU A 131 -13.16 10.90 3.40
C LEU A 131 -13.06 12.03 4.43
N ALA A 132 -12.42 11.78 5.57
CA ALA A 132 -12.23 12.82 6.60
C ALA A 132 -11.44 14.04 6.08
N ALA A 133 -10.57 13.84 5.09
CA ALA A 133 -9.83 14.90 4.41
C ALA A 133 -10.69 15.74 3.45
N GLY A 134 -11.93 15.34 3.14
CA GLY A 134 -12.82 16.03 2.21
C GLY A 134 -12.33 16.05 0.76
N ARG A 135 -11.37 15.19 0.41
CA ARG A 135 -10.82 15.03 -0.93
C ARG A 135 -10.17 13.66 -1.07
N MET A 136 -10.06 13.18 -2.31
CA MET A 136 -9.13 12.11 -2.65
C MET A 136 -7.68 12.58 -2.47
N GLY A 137 -6.79 11.63 -2.19
CA GLY A 137 -5.36 11.92 -2.12
C GLY A 137 -4.73 12.09 -3.50
N GLU A 138 -3.60 12.76 -3.56
CA GLU A 138 -2.73 12.89 -4.73
C GLU A 138 -1.47 12.02 -4.53
N PRO A 139 -0.75 11.64 -5.60
CA PRO A 139 0.50 10.89 -5.47
C PRO A 139 1.51 11.52 -4.50
N GLU A 140 1.55 12.86 -4.44
CA GLU A 140 2.40 13.64 -3.55
C GLU A 140 2.10 13.38 -2.07
N ASP A 141 0.83 13.17 -1.69
CA ASP A 141 0.45 12.87 -0.30
C ASP A 141 1.13 11.58 0.21
N VAL A 142 1.32 10.60 -0.68
CA VAL A 142 2.00 9.33 -0.38
C VAL A 142 3.52 9.48 -0.48
N ALA A 143 3.99 10.20 -1.49
CA ALA A 143 5.42 10.42 -1.73
C ALA A 143 6.08 11.16 -0.56
N ASP A 144 5.45 12.22 -0.05
CA ASP A 144 5.94 13.00 1.08
C ASP A 144 6.10 12.13 2.33
N MET A 145 5.13 11.25 2.60
CA MET A 145 5.25 10.31 3.72
C MET A 145 6.38 9.29 3.49
N CYS A 146 6.56 8.79 2.27
CA CYS A 146 7.68 7.90 1.94
C CYS A 146 9.03 8.58 2.17
N LEU A 147 9.17 9.87 1.84
CA LEU A 147 10.37 10.65 2.11
C LEU A 147 10.65 10.75 3.61
N VAL A 148 9.62 11.05 4.43
CA VAL A 148 9.75 11.08 5.90
C VAL A 148 10.20 9.72 6.43
N LEU A 149 9.56 8.63 5.98
CA LEU A 149 9.84 7.27 6.44
C LEU A 149 11.21 6.75 6.02
N ALA A 150 11.72 7.18 4.87
CA ALA A 150 13.07 6.91 4.41
C ALA A 150 14.13 7.71 5.17
N SER A 151 13.77 8.88 5.72
CA SER A 151 14.70 9.79 6.38
C SER A 151 15.13 9.34 7.80
N PRO A 152 16.19 9.94 8.37
CA PRO A 152 16.57 9.73 9.77
C PRO A 152 15.53 10.18 10.81
N LEU A 153 14.52 10.96 10.42
CA LEU A 153 13.44 11.38 11.31
C LEU A 153 12.61 10.17 11.78
N ALA A 154 12.50 9.15 10.92
CA ALA A 154 11.77 7.92 11.19
C ALA A 154 12.67 6.77 11.71
N ARG A 155 13.83 7.08 12.30
CA ARG A 155 14.82 6.06 12.75
C ARG A 155 14.28 5.04 13.77
N TRP A 156 13.15 5.32 14.42
CA TRP A 156 12.48 4.42 15.36
C TRP A 156 11.18 3.80 14.82
N VAL A 157 10.91 3.97 13.52
CA VAL A 157 9.72 3.47 12.84
C VAL A 157 10.12 2.27 11.97
N THR A 158 9.78 1.07 12.44
CA THR A 158 9.98 -0.22 11.75
C THR A 158 8.93 -1.21 12.24
N GLY A 159 8.57 -2.19 11.41
CA GLY A 159 7.58 -3.22 11.75
C GLY A 159 6.17 -2.68 11.98
N THR A 160 5.85 -1.51 11.41
CA THR A 160 4.53 -0.88 11.53
C THR A 160 3.90 -0.65 10.17
N GLU A 161 2.58 -0.48 10.19
CA GLU A 161 1.83 0.15 9.12
C GLU A 161 1.68 1.65 9.43
N VAL A 162 1.89 2.48 8.43
CA VAL A 162 1.62 3.93 8.46
C VAL A 162 0.49 4.19 7.48
N GLU A 163 -0.62 4.67 8.00
CA GLU A 163 -1.84 4.93 7.25
C GLU A 163 -1.79 6.30 6.57
N VAL A 164 -1.91 6.31 5.24
CA VAL A 164 -1.90 7.51 4.38
C VAL A 164 -3.12 7.45 3.46
N HIS A 165 -4.29 7.58 4.08
CA HIS A 165 -5.58 7.34 3.40
C HIS A 165 -6.62 8.43 3.63
N GLY A 166 -6.24 9.62 4.10
CA GLY A 166 -7.16 10.75 4.26
C GLY A 166 -8.31 10.51 5.26
N GLY A 167 -8.14 9.57 6.19
CA GLY A 167 -9.14 9.21 7.20
C GLY A 167 -10.16 8.13 6.80
N ASP A 168 -10.04 7.56 5.58
CA ASP A 168 -10.95 6.51 5.04
C ASP A 168 -12.42 6.97 5.01
N GLU A 169 -13.29 6.12 4.46
CA GLU A 169 -14.71 6.40 4.31
C GLU A 169 -15.43 6.53 5.65
N ARG A 170 -16.27 7.55 5.76
CA ARG A 170 -17.20 7.72 6.88
C ARG A 170 -18.12 6.49 6.99
N PRO A 171 -18.45 6.03 8.21
CA PRO A 171 -19.38 4.91 8.36
C PRO A 171 -20.77 5.19 7.76
N GLY A 172 -21.17 4.43 6.74
CA GLY A 172 -22.42 4.66 6.00
C GLY A 172 -23.70 4.56 6.84
N TYR A 173 -23.66 3.92 8.02
CA TYR A 173 -24.81 3.90 8.93
C TYR A 173 -25.19 5.30 9.44
N ILE A 174 -24.23 6.24 9.47
CA ILE A 174 -24.50 7.61 9.93
C ILE A 174 -25.42 8.33 8.94
N ASP A 175 -25.25 8.10 7.64
CA ASP A 175 -26.11 8.73 6.63
C ASP A 175 -27.51 8.11 6.64
N ALA A 176 -27.61 6.79 6.88
CA ALA A 176 -28.89 6.11 7.04
C ALA A 176 -29.69 6.59 8.27
N ILE A 177 -29.03 7.08 9.33
CA ILE A 177 -29.70 7.67 10.50
C ILE A 177 -30.13 9.12 10.24
N ARG A 178 -29.45 9.83 9.34
CA ARG A 178 -29.69 11.27 9.05
C ARG A 178 -30.66 11.51 7.91
N SER A 179 -31.08 10.46 7.19
CA SER A 179 -32.03 10.55 6.09
C SER A 179 -33.51 10.63 6.52
N ASP A 180 -33.77 10.86 7.82
CA ASP A 180 -35.08 11.19 8.41
C ASP A 180 -35.23 12.70 8.66
#